data_AF-A0A6A8AR36-F1
#
_entry.id   AF-A0A6A8AR36-F1
#
_cell.length_a   1.000
_cell.length_b   1.000
_cell.length_c   1.000
_cell.angle_alpha   90.00
_cell.angle_beta   90.00
_cell.angle_gamma   90.00
#
_symmetry.space_group_name_H-M   'P 1'
#
loop_
_entity.id
_entity.type
_entity.pdbx_description
1 polymer ?
#
loop_
_entity_poly.entity_id
_entity_poly.type
_entity_poly.pdbx_seq_one_letter_code
_entity_poly.pdbx_strand_id
1 'polypeptide(L)'
;MADGKLGLERDELISVLFMALLFIAVLGGRELGSIYGSFQEVSKLSVVLQLDEEETAEFLDEILQGEEPDLEVGVALTLPSVTNVEGMVTRLPDYTRKWLISVTVAPVLVHPPEVSTVEIDIIVEDEVIQTVSFDFGREKIHYLSYLDKRVPISIDDPQRFREIVLEASETYGGEVMLTLTGRAQVHVLFLKDWLPFSTTRFPLVHLPHLEYISSGWTDLNGNPVTRLQVGRGAQVAFETNNPTRVHSIHENVSVAIFDEGSDVPLHTEMKTASVAPDSTATYTFQFTPPEAGRYYYTLEAADAFNVNASSTNILIVEDST
;
A
#
# COMPACT_ATOMS: atom_id res chain seq x y z
N MET A 1 65.18 -56.29 28.61
CA MET A 1 63.81 -56.18 28.08
C MET A 1 63.01 -55.17 28.92
N ALA A 2 63.29 -53.87 28.77
CA ALA A 2 62.58 -52.80 29.50
C ALA A 2 62.28 -51.55 28.64
N ASP A 3 62.99 -51.35 27.52
CA ASP A 3 62.73 -50.22 26.59
C ASP A 3 61.40 -50.29 25.84
N GLY A 4 60.85 -51.49 25.64
CA GLY A 4 59.67 -51.68 24.77
C GLY A 4 58.35 -51.12 25.31
N LYS A 5 58.24 -50.80 26.61
CA LYS A 5 56.99 -50.27 27.20
C LYS A 5 56.90 -48.74 27.18
N LEU A 6 58.01 -48.04 27.43
CA LEU A 6 58.06 -46.57 27.44
C LEU A 6 57.84 -45.97 26.05
N GLY A 7 58.22 -46.67 24.97
CA GLY A 7 57.88 -46.28 23.60
C GLY A 7 56.37 -46.35 23.34
N LEU A 8 55.73 -47.46 23.74
CA LEU A 8 54.28 -47.67 23.56
C LEU A 8 53.43 -46.64 24.32
N GLU A 9 53.73 -46.39 25.61
CA GLU A 9 52.99 -45.37 26.39
C GLU A 9 53.17 -43.97 25.79
N ARG A 10 54.36 -43.64 25.27
CA ARG A 10 54.62 -42.36 24.61
C ARG A 10 53.86 -42.22 23.29
N ASP A 11 53.84 -43.26 22.46
CA ASP A 11 53.14 -43.25 21.17
C ASP A 11 51.62 -43.24 21.36
N GLU A 12 51.08 -43.94 22.37
CA GLU A 12 49.67 -43.83 22.76
C GLU A 12 49.31 -42.41 23.22
N LEU A 13 50.15 -41.79 24.07
CA LEU A 13 49.90 -40.43 24.58
C LEU A 13 50.01 -39.38 23.46
N ILE A 14 50.94 -39.54 22.51
CA ILE A 14 51.01 -38.73 21.28
C ILE A 14 49.76 -38.95 20.42
N SER A 15 49.30 -40.19 20.26
CA SER A 15 48.09 -40.52 19.47
C SER A 15 46.82 -39.92 20.08
N VAL A 16 46.65 -39.99 21.41
CA VAL A 16 45.55 -39.34 22.13
C VAL A 16 45.61 -37.82 22.02
N LEU A 17 46.80 -37.21 22.15
CA LEU A 17 46.98 -35.77 21.96
C LEU A 17 46.66 -35.35 20.51
N PHE A 18 47.10 -36.13 19.53
CA PHE A 18 46.82 -35.87 18.11
C PHE A 18 45.32 -36.00 17.83
N MET A 19 44.66 -37.02 18.37
CA MET A 19 43.20 -37.18 18.26
C MET A 19 42.44 -36.02 18.94
N ALA A 20 42.90 -35.55 20.10
CA ALA A 20 42.31 -34.40 20.78
C ALA A 20 42.49 -33.09 19.98
N LEU A 21 43.68 -32.86 19.41
CA LEU A 21 43.94 -31.72 18.53
C LEU A 21 43.11 -31.80 17.24
N LEU A 22 42.96 -32.98 16.66
CA LEU A 22 42.14 -33.22 15.46
C LEU A 22 40.65 -33.03 15.79
N PHE A 23 40.19 -33.45 16.97
CA PHE A 23 38.84 -33.17 17.46
C PHE A 23 38.61 -31.67 17.67
N ILE A 24 39.55 -30.95 18.29
CA ILE A 24 39.48 -29.48 18.46
C ILE A 24 39.50 -28.76 17.09
N ALA A 25 40.31 -29.23 16.14
CA ALA A 25 40.38 -28.67 14.79
C ALA A 25 39.12 -28.96 13.97
N VAL A 26 38.51 -30.14 14.12
CA VAL A 26 37.22 -30.47 13.47
C VAL A 26 36.07 -29.73 14.14
N LEU A 27 36.05 -29.61 15.47
CA LEU A 27 35.04 -28.85 16.18
C LEU A 27 35.15 -27.36 15.83
N GLY A 28 36.35 -26.78 15.92
CA GLY A 28 36.63 -25.40 15.54
C GLY A 28 36.37 -25.12 14.05
N GLY A 29 36.73 -26.05 13.15
CA GLY A 29 36.41 -25.96 11.73
C GLY A 29 34.91 -26.04 11.44
N ARG A 30 34.17 -26.84 12.20
CA ARG A 30 32.71 -26.94 12.13
C ARG A 30 32.02 -25.70 12.70
N GLU A 31 32.48 -25.17 13.83
CA GLU A 31 31.97 -23.91 14.38
C GLU A 31 32.29 -22.72 13.47
N LEU A 32 33.50 -22.63 12.91
CA LEU A 32 33.84 -21.63 11.89
C LEU A 32 32.98 -21.79 10.63
N GLY A 33 32.78 -23.03 10.14
CA GLY A 33 31.88 -23.30 9.02
C GLY A 33 30.42 -22.92 9.31
N SER A 34 29.96 -23.16 10.55
CA SER A 34 28.65 -22.71 11.05
C SER A 34 28.55 -21.20 11.06
N ILE A 35 29.56 -20.49 11.58
CA ILE A 35 29.65 -19.02 11.59
C ILE A 35 29.64 -18.44 10.16
N TYR A 36 30.39 -19.03 9.22
CA TYR A 36 30.39 -18.60 7.81
C TYR A 36 29.05 -18.87 7.11
N GLY A 37 28.40 -20.00 7.39
CA GLY A 37 27.05 -20.30 6.92
C GLY A 37 26.04 -19.29 7.48
N SER A 38 26.07 -19.06 8.79
CA SER A 38 25.25 -18.05 9.47
C SER A 38 25.48 -16.65 8.92
N PHE A 39 26.71 -16.26 8.59
CA PHE A 39 26.97 -14.96 7.96
C PHE A 39 26.33 -14.84 6.57
N GLN A 40 26.42 -15.90 5.74
CA GLN A 40 25.72 -15.95 4.44
C GLN A 40 24.19 -16.04 4.55
N GLU A 41 23.65 -16.36 5.72
CA GLU A 41 22.21 -16.37 6.01
C GLU A 41 21.76 -15.02 6.58
N VAL A 42 22.55 -14.39 7.46
CA VAL A 42 22.30 -13.03 8.00
C VAL A 42 22.31 -11.99 6.88
N SER A 43 23.29 -12.04 5.98
CA SER A 43 23.36 -11.14 4.81
C SER A 43 22.24 -11.37 3.78
N LYS A 44 21.35 -12.34 4.03
CA LYS A 44 20.15 -12.62 3.24
C LYS A 44 18.85 -12.32 4.00
N LEU A 45 18.90 -12.05 5.31
CA LEU A 45 17.72 -11.64 6.06
C LEU A 45 17.22 -10.29 5.54
N SER A 46 15.90 -10.14 5.47
CA SER A 46 15.25 -8.86 5.25
C SER A 46 14.43 -8.50 6.48
N VAL A 47 14.39 -7.20 6.79
CA VAL A 47 13.49 -6.64 7.80
C VAL A 47 12.25 -6.15 7.05
N VAL A 48 11.07 -6.48 7.57
CA VAL A 48 9.78 -6.00 7.06
C VAL A 48 9.15 -5.18 8.18
N LEU A 49 8.87 -3.91 7.89
CA LEU A 49 7.97 -3.13 8.71
C LEU A 49 6.53 -3.38 8.25
N GLN A 50 5.64 -3.61 9.22
CA GLN A 50 4.21 -3.70 8.99
C GLN A 50 3.54 -2.42 9.51
N LEU A 51 2.69 -1.87 8.65
CA LEU A 51 1.76 -0.77 8.91
C LEU A 51 0.39 -1.29 8.49
N ASP A 52 -0.62 -1.16 9.35
CA ASP A 52 -2.01 -1.26 8.90
C ASP A 52 -2.42 0.05 8.23
N GLU A 53 -3.20 -0.06 7.17
CA GLU A 53 -3.70 1.08 6.40
C GLU A 53 -4.78 1.83 7.18
N GLU A 54 -5.56 1.11 7.99
CA GLU A 54 -6.59 1.65 8.90
C GLU A 54 -5.93 2.51 10.00
N GLU A 55 -4.92 1.97 10.68
CA GLU A 55 -4.15 2.68 11.73
C GLU A 55 -3.38 3.88 11.17
N THR A 56 -2.86 3.78 9.95
CA THR A 56 -2.16 4.90 9.30
C THR A 56 -3.13 6.02 8.90
N ALA A 57 -4.34 5.68 8.44
CA ALA A 57 -5.36 6.67 8.10
C ALA A 57 -5.89 7.40 9.36
N GLU A 58 -6.11 6.68 10.46
CA GLU A 58 -6.51 7.25 11.75
C GLU A 58 -5.45 8.22 12.28
N PHE A 59 -4.17 7.82 12.29
CA PHE A 59 -3.05 8.68 12.67
C PHE A 59 -2.95 9.97 11.83
N LEU A 60 -3.22 9.90 10.52
CA LEU A 60 -3.23 11.07 9.65
C LEU A 60 -4.41 12.00 9.98
N ASP A 61 -5.62 11.47 10.19
CA ASP A 61 -6.80 12.25 10.56
C ASP A 61 -6.62 12.94 11.93
N GLU A 62 -6.08 12.24 12.93
CA GLU A 62 -5.79 12.80 14.26
C GLU A 62 -4.81 14.00 14.18
N ILE A 63 -3.73 13.92 13.38
CA ILE A 63 -2.83 15.07 13.14
C ILE A 63 -3.54 16.18 12.34
N LEU A 64 -4.37 15.82 11.35
CA LEU A 64 -5.19 16.79 10.62
C LEU A 64 -6.22 17.50 11.53
N GLN A 65 -6.64 16.89 12.63
CA GLN A 65 -7.49 17.52 13.65
C GLN A 65 -6.67 18.38 14.63
N GLY A 66 -5.35 18.22 14.66
CA GLY A 66 -4.42 18.96 15.50
C GLY A 66 -4.10 18.28 16.83
N GLU A 67 -4.26 16.95 16.89
CA GLU A 67 -3.83 16.13 18.01
C GLU A 67 -2.36 15.69 17.85
N GLU A 68 -1.78 15.10 18.90
CA GLU A 68 -0.42 14.53 18.90
C GLU A 68 -0.50 13.01 19.11
N PRO A 69 -0.94 12.23 18.09
CA PRO A 69 -1.09 10.78 18.19
C PRO A 69 0.24 10.03 18.06
N ASP A 70 0.25 8.78 18.53
CA ASP A 70 1.37 7.83 18.38
C ASP A 70 1.07 6.83 17.24
N LEU A 71 1.85 6.84 16.15
CA LEU A 71 1.71 5.80 15.11
C LEU A 71 2.30 4.47 15.60
N GLU A 72 1.49 3.40 15.64
CA GLU A 72 1.98 2.06 15.97
C GLU A 72 2.64 1.39 14.74
N VAL A 73 3.87 0.85 14.91
CA VAL A 73 4.64 0.25 13.80
C VAL A 73 5.17 -1.12 14.18
N GLY A 74 4.85 -2.12 13.36
CA GLY A 74 5.26 -3.51 13.56
C GLY A 74 6.60 -3.88 12.94
N VAL A 75 7.37 -4.77 13.59
CA VAL A 75 8.65 -5.28 13.06
C VAL A 75 8.66 -6.80 12.91
N ALA A 76 8.97 -7.27 11.70
CA ALA A 76 9.20 -8.69 11.39
C ALA A 76 10.55 -8.90 10.69
N LEU A 77 11.17 -10.08 10.91
CA LEU A 77 12.31 -10.56 10.11
C LEU A 77 11.85 -11.70 9.20
N THR A 78 12.29 -11.67 7.94
CA THR A 78 11.98 -12.71 6.95
C THR A 78 13.18 -13.07 6.08
N LEU A 79 13.00 -14.07 5.23
CA LEU A 79 13.95 -14.52 4.21
C LEU A 79 13.72 -13.75 2.90
N PRO A 80 14.73 -13.61 2.02
CA PRO A 80 14.71 -12.64 0.93
C PRO A 80 13.78 -13.04 -0.24
N SER A 81 13.11 -14.19 -0.13
CA SER A 81 12.03 -14.62 -1.03
C SER A 81 10.70 -13.92 -0.76
N VAL A 82 10.62 -13.05 0.26
CA VAL A 82 9.42 -12.27 0.63
C VAL A 82 9.78 -10.78 0.56
N THR A 83 9.93 -10.26 -0.66
CA THR A 83 10.28 -8.85 -0.92
C THR A 83 9.07 -7.93 -1.06
N ASN A 84 7.90 -8.45 -1.40
CA ASN A 84 6.62 -7.76 -1.30
C ASN A 84 5.49 -8.79 -1.31
N VAL A 85 4.41 -8.56 -0.55
CA VAL A 85 3.21 -9.45 -0.55
C VAL A 85 2.04 -8.81 -1.30
N GLU A 86 2.34 -7.87 -2.20
CA GLU A 86 1.38 -7.28 -3.16
C GLU A 86 0.68 -8.34 -4.03
N GLY A 87 1.28 -9.53 -4.19
CA GLY A 87 0.78 -10.61 -5.01
C GLY A 87 -0.02 -11.69 -4.27
N MET A 88 -1.22 -11.39 -3.75
CA MET A 88 -2.42 -12.28 -3.74
C MET A 88 -3.57 -11.78 -2.84
N VAL A 89 -4.44 -10.88 -3.34
CA VAL A 89 -5.91 -10.96 -3.09
C VAL A 89 -6.64 -10.42 -4.32
N THR A 90 -7.59 -11.17 -4.86
CA THR A 90 -8.58 -10.64 -5.82
C THR A 90 -9.97 -10.68 -5.19
N ARG A 91 -10.79 -9.65 -5.46
CA ARG A 91 -12.24 -9.54 -5.14
C ARG A 91 -12.63 -9.07 -3.73
N LEU A 92 -11.95 -8.05 -3.19
CA LEU A 92 -12.48 -7.18 -2.13
C LEU A 92 -12.21 -5.70 -2.51
N PRO A 93 -13.03 -4.74 -2.06
CA PRO A 93 -12.73 -3.31 -2.18
C PRO A 93 -11.42 -2.96 -1.46
N ASP A 94 -10.64 -2.06 -2.04
CA ASP A 94 -9.24 -1.83 -1.64
C ASP A 94 -9.11 -1.40 -0.17
N TYR A 95 -9.97 -0.49 0.27
CA TYR A 95 -10.10 0.03 1.65
C TYR A 95 -10.56 -0.99 2.71
N THR A 96 -10.71 -2.29 2.39
CA THR A 96 -11.01 -3.37 3.35
C THR A 96 -9.94 -4.46 3.41
N ARG A 97 -8.78 -4.22 2.78
CA ARG A 97 -7.68 -5.19 2.70
C ARG A 97 -6.85 -5.23 3.98
N LYS A 98 -7.23 -6.07 4.94
CA LYS A 98 -6.33 -6.44 6.05
C LYS A 98 -5.15 -7.29 5.55
N TRP A 99 -4.00 -6.66 5.35
CA TRP A 99 -2.77 -7.27 4.85
C TRP A 99 -2.07 -8.11 5.93
N LEU A 100 -2.44 -9.39 6.06
CA LEU A 100 -1.84 -10.30 7.03
C LEU A 100 -0.62 -11.04 6.42
N ILE A 101 0.56 -10.44 6.56
CA ILE A 101 1.82 -10.95 6.00
C ILE A 101 2.53 -11.86 7.00
N SER A 102 2.41 -13.17 6.81
CA SER A 102 3.15 -14.20 7.55
C SER A 102 3.62 -15.31 6.61
N VAL A 103 4.93 -15.48 6.43
CA VAL A 103 5.52 -16.51 5.54
C VAL A 103 6.77 -17.17 6.15
N THR A 104 7.00 -18.46 5.81
CA THR A 104 7.90 -19.43 6.47
C THR A 104 8.39 -20.48 5.42
N VAL A 105 9.41 -21.34 5.57
CA VAL A 105 10.21 -21.82 6.73
C VAL A 105 11.67 -22.17 6.32
N ALA A 106 12.66 -21.74 7.11
CA ALA A 106 14.03 -22.32 7.25
C ALA A 106 14.94 -22.38 5.98
N PRO A 107 16.29 -22.46 6.11
CA PRO A 107 17.04 -23.40 6.94
C PRO A 107 17.47 -22.87 8.33
N VAL A 108 18.15 -23.74 9.08
CA VAL A 108 18.38 -23.64 10.53
C VAL A 108 19.62 -22.80 10.86
N LEU A 109 19.43 -21.53 11.24
CA LEU A 109 20.35 -20.92 12.20
C LEU A 109 20.19 -21.67 13.53
N VAL A 110 21.31 -22.17 14.08
CA VAL A 110 21.35 -22.83 15.41
C VAL A 110 21.00 -21.84 16.54
N HIS A 111 21.15 -20.54 16.28
CA HIS A 111 20.86 -19.46 17.21
C HIS A 111 19.87 -18.46 16.57
N PRO A 112 18.75 -18.12 17.22
CA PRO A 112 17.82 -17.12 16.69
C PRO A 112 18.52 -15.75 16.59
N PRO A 113 18.23 -14.96 15.54
CA PRO A 113 18.73 -13.60 15.45
C PRO A 113 18.13 -12.71 16.54
N GLU A 114 18.91 -11.72 16.98
CA GLU A 114 18.50 -10.71 17.95
C GLU A 114 18.47 -9.33 17.27
N VAL A 115 17.38 -8.58 17.38
CA VAL A 115 17.34 -7.14 17.01
C VAL A 115 17.66 -6.31 18.25
N SER A 116 18.12 -5.07 18.05
CA SER A 116 18.52 -4.17 19.15
C SER A 116 18.14 -2.72 18.85
N THR A 117 18.89 -2.08 17.95
CA THR A 117 18.64 -0.72 17.49
C THR A 117 17.86 -0.75 16.17
N VAL A 118 16.86 0.10 16.02
CA VAL A 118 16.20 0.39 14.74
C VAL A 118 16.26 1.90 14.50
N GLU A 119 16.62 2.29 13.29
CA GLU A 119 16.58 3.67 12.82
C GLU A 119 15.54 3.74 11.69
N ILE A 120 14.54 4.60 11.82
CA ILE A 120 13.42 4.80 10.90
C ILE A 120 13.43 6.25 10.44
N ASP A 121 13.46 6.46 9.13
CA ASP A 121 13.12 7.71 8.48
C ASP A 121 11.66 7.63 8.01
N ILE A 122 10.86 8.63 8.42
CA ILE A 122 9.45 8.80 8.09
C ILE A 122 9.37 9.83 6.97
N ILE A 123 8.89 9.38 5.81
CA ILE A 123 8.83 10.18 4.59
C ILE A 123 7.37 10.29 4.17
N VAL A 124 6.87 11.52 4.01
CA VAL A 124 5.54 11.80 3.46
C VAL A 124 5.73 12.58 2.17
N GLU A 125 5.20 12.05 1.06
CA GLU A 125 5.27 12.70 -0.26
C GLU A 125 6.70 13.16 -0.64
N ASP A 126 7.64 12.23 -0.52
CA ASP A 126 9.09 12.41 -0.75
C ASP A 126 9.82 13.37 0.22
N GLU A 127 9.14 13.98 1.19
CA GLU A 127 9.76 14.82 2.24
C GLU A 127 10.00 14.03 3.53
N VAL A 128 11.24 14.04 4.04
CA VAL A 128 11.59 13.42 5.33
C VAL A 128 11.03 14.30 6.45
N ILE A 129 9.98 13.80 7.10
CA ILE A 129 9.31 14.48 8.22
C ILE A 129 10.08 14.26 9.52
N GLN A 130 10.55 13.04 9.76
CA GLN A 130 11.21 12.68 11.00
C GLN A 130 12.20 11.53 10.82
N THR A 131 13.30 11.57 11.58
CA THR A 131 14.18 10.41 11.80
C THR A 131 14.10 10.01 13.28
N VAL A 132 13.66 8.79 13.57
CA VAL A 132 13.61 8.26 14.95
C VAL A 132 14.52 7.04 15.10
N SER A 133 15.20 6.97 16.24
CA SER A 133 16.03 5.83 16.61
C SER A 133 15.57 5.23 17.93
N PHE A 134 15.37 3.92 17.93
CA PHE A 134 14.88 3.16 19.06
C PHE A 134 15.89 2.08 19.45
N ASP A 135 16.24 2.00 20.73
CA ASP A 135 16.98 0.86 21.30
C ASP A 135 16.02 0.01 22.13
N PHE A 136 15.74 -1.19 21.64
CA PHE A 136 14.85 -2.16 22.26
C PHE A 136 15.58 -3.11 23.20
N GLY A 137 16.92 -3.02 23.31
CA GLY A 137 17.77 -4.06 23.85
C GLY A 137 17.81 -5.29 22.95
N ARG A 138 18.70 -6.25 23.24
CA ARG A 138 18.83 -7.48 22.43
C ARG A 138 17.62 -8.40 22.65
N GLU A 139 16.71 -8.43 21.68
CA GLU A 139 15.53 -9.27 21.70
C GLU A 139 15.55 -10.31 20.58
N LYS A 140 15.29 -11.57 20.97
CA LYS A 140 15.29 -12.71 20.07
C LYS A 140 14.03 -12.68 19.21
N ILE A 141 14.22 -12.57 17.90
CA ILE A 141 13.16 -12.72 16.93
C ILE A 141 13.21 -14.17 16.43
N HIS A 142 12.16 -14.93 16.73
CA HIS A 142 12.00 -16.25 16.12
C HIS A 142 11.56 -16.07 14.66
N TYR A 143 11.96 -16.99 13.78
CA TYR A 143 11.62 -17.06 12.34
C TYR A 143 10.10 -17.22 12.02
N LEU A 144 9.24 -16.96 13.00
CA LEU A 144 7.80 -17.16 13.04
C LEU A 144 7.08 -16.19 13.99
N SER A 145 7.82 -15.41 14.80
CA SER A 145 7.25 -14.46 15.74
C SER A 145 7.35 -13.05 15.16
N TYR A 146 6.21 -12.43 14.96
CA TYR A 146 6.11 -10.99 14.88
C TYR A 146 6.55 -10.38 16.23
N LEU A 147 7.41 -9.37 16.20
CA LEU A 147 7.72 -8.59 17.40
C LEU A 147 6.70 -7.44 17.45
N ASP A 148 5.58 -7.70 18.11
CA ASP A 148 4.56 -6.69 18.37
C ASP A 148 5.09 -5.70 19.42
N LYS A 149 5.80 -4.68 18.94
CA LYS A 149 6.22 -3.55 19.74
C LYS A 149 5.62 -2.29 19.17
N ARG A 150 4.80 -1.64 20.00
CA ARG A 150 4.32 -0.28 19.77
C ARG A 150 5.50 0.66 19.92
N VAL A 151 5.75 1.43 18.87
CA VAL A 151 6.90 2.32 18.73
C VAL A 151 6.32 3.74 18.62
N PRO A 152 6.22 4.51 19.71
CA PRO A 152 5.61 5.83 19.67
C PRO A 152 6.41 6.74 18.75
N ILE A 153 5.69 7.37 17.81
CA ILE A 153 6.19 8.28 16.79
C ILE A 153 5.43 9.58 16.97
N SER A 154 6.16 10.66 17.24
CA SER A 154 5.61 11.99 17.54
C SER A 154 6.24 12.99 16.58
N ILE A 155 5.44 13.62 15.71
CA ILE A 155 5.94 14.44 14.61
C ILE A 155 6.62 15.73 15.10
N ASP A 156 7.87 15.96 14.69
CA ASP A 156 8.69 17.12 15.12
C ASP A 156 8.13 18.48 14.64
N ASP A 157 7.53 18.52 13.44
CA ASP A 157 6.84 19.69 12.87
C ASP A 157 5.44 19.32 12.35
N PRO A 158 4.41 19.34 13.22
CA PRO A 158 3.03 19.04 12.83
C PRO A 158 2.43 20.05 11.84
N GLN A 159 2.97 21.28 11.74
CA GLN A 159 2.47 22.26 10.76
C GLN A 159 2.94 21.89 9.36
N ARG A 160 4.24 21.63 9.19
CA ARG A 160 4.79 21.20 7.89
C ARG A 160 4.17 19.89 7.43
N PHE A 161 4.00 18.93 8.33
CA PHE A 161 3.29 17.68 8.03
C PHE A 161 1.88 17.92 7.50
N ARG A 162 1.10 18.76 8.20
CA ARG A 162 -0.28 19.08 7.82
C ARG A 162 -0.35 19.78 6.45
N GLU A 163 0.59 20.66 6.12
CA GLU A 163 0.68 21.26 4.79
C GLU A 163 0.84 20.20 3.69
N ILE A 164 1.80 19.28 3.85
CA ILE A 164 2.12 18.24 2.88
C ILE A 164 0.94 17.27 2.72
N VAL A 165 0.35 16.81 3.83
CA VAL A 165 -0.80 15.92 3.84
C VAL A 165 -2.00 16.56 3.13
N LEU A 166 -2.27 17.86 3.36
CA LEU A 166 -3.37 18.56 2.68
C LEU A 166 -3.08 18.79 1.19
N GLU A 167 -1.86 19.17 0.81
CA GLU A 167 -1.46 19.36 -0.59
C GLU A 167 -1.60 18.06 -1.41
N ALA A 168 -1.19 16.92 -0.85
CA ALA A 168 -1.38 15.61 -1.46
C ALA A 168 -2.84 15.14 -1.42
N SER A 169 -3.57 15.39 -0.34
CA SER A 169 -5.01 15.11 -0.24
C SER A 169 -5.79 15.82 -1.34
N GLU A 170 -5.51 17.10 -1.60
CA GLU A 170 -6.13 17.87 -2.69
C GLU A 170 -5.70 17.35 -4.08
N THR A 171 -4.44 16.94 -4.24
CA THR A 171 -3.88 16.50 -5.54
C THR A 171 -4.29 15.09 -5.94
N TYR A 172 -4.38 14.16 -4.98
CA TYR A 172 -4.59 12.72 -5.21
C TYR A 172 -5.92 12.22 -4.62
N GLY A 173 -6.88 13.13 -4.41
CA GLY A 173 -8.24 12.80 -3.95
C GLY A 173 -8.31 12.17 -2.56
N GLY A 174 -7.42 12.54 -1.65
CA GLY A 174 -7.34 12.02 -0.28
C GLY A 174 -6.26 10.97 -0.05
N GLU A 175 -5.57 10.52 -1.10
CA GLU A 175 -4.51 9.51 -0.99
C GLU A 175 -3.14 10.13 -0.70
N VAL A 176 -2.51 9.73 0.42
CA VAL A 176 -1.22 10.28 0.87
C VAL A 176 -0.16 9.18 0.89
N MET A 177 1.00 9.41 0.29
CA MET A 177 2.12 8.48 0.26
C MET A 177 2.94 8.59 1.54
N LEU A 178 2.88 7.56 2.38
CA LEU A 178 3.75 7.37 3.54
C LEU A 178 4.79 6.29 3.25
N THR A 179 6.07 6.63 3.36
CA THR A 179 7.18 5.67 3.28
C THR A 179 7.94 5.64 4.60
N LEU A 180 8.04 4.46 5.20
CA LEU A 180 8.98 4.19 6.29
C LEU A 180 10.19 3.45 5.74
N THR A 181 11.35 4.09 5.80
CA THR A 181 12.63 3.53 5.34
C THR A 181 13.65 3.58 6.45
N GLY A 182 14.75 2.84 6.35
CA GLY A 182 15.77 2.85 7.40
C GLY A 182 16.53 1.53 7.54
N ARG A 183 16.98 1.23 8.75
CA ARG A 183 17.82 0.06 9.05
C ARG A 183 17.64 -0.48 10.46
N ALA A 184 17.65 -1.80 10.59
CA ALA A 184 17.65 -2.50 11.87
C ALA A 184 18.97 -3.22 12.13
N GLN A 185 19.42 -3.18 13.38
CA GLN A 185 20.68 -3.77 13.83
C GLN A 185 20.44 -5.19 14.31
N VAL A 186 20.81 -6.16 13.48
CA VAL A 186 20.68 -7.59 13.75
C VAL A 186 21.98 -8.15 14.31
N HIS A 187 21.87 -8.99 15.34
CA HIS A 187 22.96 -9.74 15.94
C HIS A 187 22.71 -11.24 15.76
N VAL A 188 23.74 -11.98 15.35
CA VAL A 188 23.78 -13.45 15.43
C VAL A 188 25.09 -13.85 16.10
N LEU A 189 24.98 -14.42 17.30
CA LEU A 189 26.12 -14.69 18.19
C LEU A 189 26.91 -13.42 18.52
N PHE A 190 28.07 -13.24 17.88
CA PHE A 190 28.95 -12.08 18.01
C PHE A 190 28.99 -11.22 16.74
N LEU A 191 28.36 -11.67 15.65
CA LEU A 191 28.22 -10.91 14.42
C LEU A 191 27.10 -9.86 14.62
N LYS A 192 27.34 -8.66 14.11
CA LYS A 192 26.41 -7.52 14.12
C LYS A 192 26.41 -6.93 12.73
N ASP A 193 25.24 -6.72 12.16
CA ASP A 193 25.06 -6.09 10.85
C ASP A 193 23.86 -5.13 10.85
N TRP A 194 23.80 -4.24 9.87
CA TRP A 194 22.69 -3.31 9.66
C TRP A 194 21.92 -3.74 8.42
N LEU A 195 20.71 -4.26 8.61
CA LEU A 195 19.84 -4.67 7.51
C LEU A 195 18.89 -3.52 7.15
N PRO A 196 18.86 -3.05 5.90
CA PRO A 196 17.94 -2.02 5.48
C PRO A 196 16.50 -2.56 5.35
N PHE A 197 15.53 -1.67 5.46
CA PHE A 197 14.14 -1.91 5.08
C PHE A 197 13.56 -0.67 4.38
N SER A 198 12.49 -0.89 3.64
CA SER A 198 11.62 0.18 3.15
C SER A 198 10.22 -0.40 2.98
N THR A 199 9.20 0.34 3.40
CA THR A 199 7.79 0.03 3.15
C THR A 199 7.08 1.33 2.78
N THR A 200 6.23 1.27 1.75
CA THR A 200 5.45 2.41 1.27
C THR A 200 3.97 2.05 1.29
N ARG A 201 3.14 2.99 1.72
CA ARG A 201 1.67 2.88 1.81
C ARG A 201 1.04 4.16 1.26
N PHE A 202 -0.23 4.05 0.91
CA PHE A 202 -1.03 5.11 0.32
C PHE A 202 -2.34 5.32 1.12
N PRO A 203 -2.30 5.51 2.45
CA PRO A 203 -3.49 5.74 3.26
C PRO A 203 -4.40 6.84 2.70
N LEU A 204 -5.70 6.68 2.91
CA LEU A 204 -6.74 7.64 2.54
C LEU A 204 -7.13 8.48 3.76
N VAL A 205 -6.87 9.80 3.72
CA VAL A 205 -7.23 10.72 4.82
C VAL A 205 -8.70 11.18 4.75
N HIS A 206 -9.34 11.02 3.60
CA HIS A 206 -10.78 11.10 3.43
C HIS A 206 -11.22 10.14 2.31
N LEU A 207 -12.53 9.95 2.16
CA LEU A 207 -13.07 9.14 1.07
C LEU A 207 -12.72 9.78 -0.30
N PRO A 208 -12.15 9.03 -1.25
CA PRO A 208 -11.80 9.55 -2.57
C PRO A 208 -13.03 9.60 -3.49
N HIS A 209 -13.08 10.62 -4.34
CA HIS A 209 -14.21 10.92 -5.23
C HIS A 209 -13.77 11.02 -6.70
N LEU A 210 -14.65 10.72 -7.65
CA LEU A 210 -14.34 10.91 -9.07
C LEU A 210 -14.42 12.39 -9.45
N GLU A 211 -13.39 12.87 -10.13
CA GLU A 211 -13.41 14.23 -10.68
C GLU A 211 -14.20 14.25 -11.98
N TYR A 212 -15.21 15.10 -12.07
CA TYR A 212 -15.94 15.34 -13.32
C TYR A 212 -15.08 16.15 -14.30
N ILE A 213 -14.85 15.62 -15.50
CA ILE A 213 -14.16 16.33 -16.60
C ILE A 213 -15.18 16.98 -17.54
N SER A 214 -16.08 16.19 -18.11
CA SER A 214 -17.00 16.65 -19.15
C SER A 214 -18.25 15.77 -19.30
N SER A 215 -19.30 16.31 -19.90
CA SER A 215 -20.44 15.53 -20.38
C SER A 215 -21.12 16.16 -21.60
N GLY A 216 -21.76 15.32 -22.41
CA GLY A 216 -22.42 15.75 -23.63
C GLY A 216 -23.40 14.71 -24.17
N TRP A 217 -24.30 15.18 -25.04
CA TRP A 217 -25.15 14.30 -25.83
C TRP A 217 -24.32 13.67 -26.96
N THR A 218 -24.36 12.35 -27.07
CA THR A 218 -23.77 11.58 -28.18
C THR A 218 -24.81 10.73 -28.89
N ASP A 219 -24.54 10.35 -30.14
CA ASP A 219 -25.28 9.28 -30.80
C ASP A 219 -24.90 7.91 -30.19
N LEU A 220 -25.52 6.83 -30.68
CA LEU A 220 -25.19 5.47 -30.23
C LEU A 220 -23.78 5.00 -30.62
N ASN A 221 -23.03 5.78 -31.41
CA ASN A 221 -21.65 5.51 -31.82
C ASN A 221 -20.63 6.38 -31.06
N GLY A 222 -21.07 7.26 -30.16
CA GLY A 222 -20.22 8.18 -29.39
C GLY A 222 -19.93 9.53 -30.08
N ASN A 223 -20.55 9.85 -31.22
CA ASN A 223 -20.37 11.15 -31.88
C ASN A 223 -21.21 12.23 -31.18
N PRO A 224 -20.66 13.42 -30.85
CA PRO A 224 -21.44 14.52 -30.29
C PRO A 224 -22.63 14.94 -31.16
N VAL A 225 -23.78 15.18 -30.54
CA VAL A 225 -25.04 15.50 -31.23
C VAL A 225 -25.80 16.61 -30.51
N THR A 226 -26.31 17.57 -31.27
CA THR A 226 -27.22 18.63 -30.79
C THR A 226 -28.62 18.52 -31.38
N ARG A 227 -28.82 17.65 -32.38
CA ARG A 227 -30.10 17.42 -33.08
C ARG A 227 -30.34 15.95 -33.38
N LEU A 228 -31.54 15.46 -33.10
CA LEU A 228 -31.95 14.07 -33.32
C LEU A 228 -33.36 14.02 -33.93
N GLN A 229 -33.72 12.88 -34.53
CA GLN A 229 -35.12 12.58 -34.87
C GLN A 229 -35.80 11.80 -33.73
N VAL A 230 -37.11 11.98 -33.55
CA VAL A 230 -37.93 11.18 -32.61
C VAL A 230 -37.70 9.68 -32.82
N GLY A 231 -37.61 8.92 -31.72
CA GLY A 231 -37.42 7.46 -31.75
C GLY A 231 -36.03 6.98 -32.17
N ARG A 232 -35.07 7.87 -32.44
CA ARG A 232 -33.64 7.53 -32.49
C ARG A 232 -33.07 7.50 -31.07
N GLY A 233 -32.08 6.64 -30.83
CA GLY A 233 -31.33 6.64 -29.57
C GLY A 233 -30.26 7.73 -29.54
N ALA A 234 -30.20 8.45 -28.43
CA ALA A 234 -29.07 9.28 -28.01
C ALA A 234 -28.48 8.70 -26.71
N GLN A 235 -27.35 9.24 -26.28
CA GLN A 235 -26.75 8.93 -24.99
C GLN A 235 -26.29 10.22 -24.31
N VAL A 236 -26.35 10.27 -22.98
CA VAL A 236 -25.57 11.24 -22.20
C VAL A 236 -24.24 10.53 -21.91
N ALA A 237 -23.19 10.94 -22.60
CA ALA A 237 -21.82 10.53 -22.28
C ALA A 237 -21.25 11.47 -21.21
N PHE A 238 -20.56 10.93 -20.22
CA PHE A 238 -19.82 11.69 -19.23
C PHE A 238 -18.45 11.06 -18.98
N GLU A 239 -17.50 11.90 -18.64
CA GLU A 239 -16.08 11.58 -18.50
C GLU A 239 -15.61 11.98 -17.10
N THR A 240 -14.96 11.04 -16.42
CA THR A 240 -14.47 11.19 -15.04
C THR A 240 -13.04 10.74 -14.91
N ASN A 241 -12.26 11.47 -14.10
CA ASN A 241 -10.92 11.09 -13.69
C ASN A 241 -10.93 10.42 -12.30
N ASN A 242 -9.99 9.51 -12.07
CA ASN A 242 -9.61 9.07 -10.74
C ASN A 242 -8.20 9.63 -10.43
N PRO A 243 -8.07 10.57 -9.48
CA PRO A 243 -6.79 11.21 -9.14
C PRO A 243 -5.89 10.37 -8.22
N THR A 244 -6.40 9.29 -7.62
CA THR A 244 -5.62 8.42 -6.72
C THR A 244 -4.59 7.59 -7.51
N ARG A 245 -3.43 7.29 -6.91
CA ARG A 245 -2.30 6.61 -7.58
C ARG A 245 -2.42 5.08 -7.51
N VAL A 246 -3.05 4.53 -6.47
CA VAL A 246 -3.20 3.07 -6.30
C VAL A 246 -4.62 2.57 -6.05
N HIS A 247 -5.58 3.44 -5.73
CA HIS A 247 -6.96 3.05 -5.38
C HIS A 247 -7.93 3.06 -6.58
N SER A 248 -8.82 2.07 -6.66
CA SER A 248 -9.94 2.12 -7.61
C SER A 248 -11.15 2.81 -6.98
N ILE A 249 -11.67 3.87 -7.61
CA ILE A 249 -12.86 4.58 -7.13
C ILE A 249 -14.12 3.97 -7.76
N HIS A 250 -15.13 3.71 -6.92
CA HIS A 250 -16.43 3.17 -7.31
C HIS A 250 -17.56 4.06 -6.82
N GLU A 251 -18.25 4.76 -7.73
CA GLU A 251 -19.29 5.73 -7.37
C GLU A 251 -20.59 5.53 -8.15
N ASN A 252 -21.71 5.79 -7.49
CA ASN A 252 -23.01 5.76 -8.13
C ASN A 252 -23.32 7.14 -8.73
N VAL A 253 -23.18 7.25 -10.05
CA VAL A 253 -23.59 8.41 -10.82
C VAL A 253 -25.04 8.21 -11.25
N SER A 254 -25.86 9.22 -11.05
CA SER A 254 -27.23 9.29 -11.55
C SER A 254 -27.36 10.33 -12.66
N VAL A 255 -28.24 10.05 -13.63
CA VAL A 255 -28.71 11.02 -14.62
C VAL A 255 -30.20 11.24 -14.43
N ALA A 256 -30.64 12.49 -14.57
CA ALA A 256 -32.05 12.81 -14.77
C ALA A 256 -32.19 13.63 -16.05
N ILE A 257 -33.13 13.25 -16.92
CA ILE A 257 -33.36 13.86 -18.23
C ILE A 257 -34.74 14.51 -18.22
N PHE A 258 -34.82 15.74 -18.70
CA PHE A 258 -36.00 16.60 -18.65
C PHE A 258 -36.31 17.13 -20.05
N ASP A 259 -37.56 17.54 -20.27
CA ASP A 259 -37.97 18.33 -21.43
C ASP A 259 -38.17 19.79 -21.01
N GLU A 260 -37.88 20.73 -21.91
CA GLU A 260 -37.84 22.17 -21.63
C GLU A 260 -39.25 22.70 -21.30
N GLY A 261 -39.49 22.96 -20.01
CA GLY A 261 -40.79 23.37 -19.46
C GLY A 261 -41.42 22.35 -18.51
N SER A 262 -40.79 21.20 -18.26
CA SER A 262 -41.17 20.24 -17.22
C SER A 262 -40.14 20.21 -16.09
N ASP A 263 -40.58 20.50 -14.86
CA ASP A 263 -39.79 20.29 -13.64
C ASP A 263 -39.74 18.80 -13.21
N VAL A 264 -40.50 17.93 -13.89
CA VAL A 264 -40.52 16.48 -13.64
C VAL A 264 -39.58 15.78 -14.63
N PRO A 265 -38.63 14.93 -14.18
CA PRO A 265 -37.77 14.18 -15.08
C PRO A 265 -38.57 13.12 -15.85
N LEU A 266 -38.26 13.00 -17.14
CA LEU A 266 -38.84 12.01 -18.05
C LEU A 266 -38.11 10.66 -17.98
N HIS A 267 -36.82 10.69 -17.66
CA HIS A 267 -35.98 9.50 -17.45
C HIS A 267 -35.03 9.74 -16.29
N THR A 268 -34.84 8.72 -15.45
CA THR A 268 -33.83 8.71 -14.40
C THR A 268 -33.17 7.34 -14.39
N GLU A 269 -31.84 7.32 -14.39
CA GLU A 269 -31.04 6.10 -14.39
C GLU A 269 -29.81 6.29 -13.51
N MET A 270 -29.34 5.22 -12.87
CA MET A 270 -28.17 5.23 -12.00
C MET A 270 -27.21 4.14 -12.44
N LYS A 271 -25.92 4.44 -12.48
CA LYS A 271 -24.83 3.51 -12.82
C LYS A 271 -23.68 3.66 -11.85
N THR A 272 -23.07 2.54 -11.50
CA THR A 272 -21.80 2.53 -10.78
C THR A 272 -20.67 2.77 -11.78
N ALA A 273 -20.07 3.97 -11.75
CA ALA A 273 -18.77 4.25 -12.31
C ALA A 273 -17.70 3.52 -11.49
N SER A 274 -16.62 3.09 -12.15
CA SER A 274 -15.62 2.17 -11.62
C SER A 274 -14.29 2.42 -12.33
N VAL A 275 -13.53 3.37 -11.82
CA VAL A 275 -12.37 3.94 -12.51
C VAL A 275 -11.09 3.47 -11.83
N ALA A 276 -10.16 2.94 -12.62
CA ALA A 276 -8.86 2.47 -12.14
C ALA A 276 -8.00 3.67 -11.65
N PRO A 277 -6.94 3.45 -10.86
CA PRO A 277 -6.06 4.52 -10.40
C PRO A 277 -5.39 5.25 -11.59
N ASP A 278 -5.09 6.54 -11.41
CA ASP A 278 -4.46 7.43 -12.42
C ASP A 278 -5.06 7.23 -13.83
N SER A 279 -6.40 7.25 -13.92
CA SER A 279 -7.08 6.96 -15.17
C SER A 279 -8.38 7.72 -15.37
N THR A 280 -8.66 7.98 -16.65
CA THR A 280 -9.91 8.58 -17.11
C THR A 280 -10.82 7.51 -17.70
N ALA A 281 -12.12 7.58 -17.40
CA ALA A 281 -13.13 6.69 -17.98
C ALA A 281 -14.33 7.47 -18.51
N THR A 282 -14.89 7.00 -19.62
CA THR A 282 -16.14 7.51 -20.18
C THR A 282 -17.26 6.51 -19.94
N TYR A 283 -18.38 6.98 -19.40
CA TYR A 283 -19.61 6.23 -19.21
C TYR A 283 -20.75 6.85 -19.99
N THR A 284 -21.77 6.07 -20.32
CA THR A 284 -22.93 6.56 -21.06
C THR A 284 -24.26 6.09 -20.46
N PHE A 285 -25.25 6.99 -20.43
CA PHE A 285 -26.65 6.67 -20.15
C PHE A 285 -27.43 6.70 -21.46
N GLN A 286 -28.29 5.71 -21.71
CA GLN A 286 -29.02 5.62 -22.98
C GLN A 286 -30.39 6.28 -22.86
N PHE A 287 -30.77 7.08 -23.85
CA PHE A 287 -32.06 7.76 -23.89
C PHE A 287 -32.65 7.71 -25.30
N THR A 288 -33.93 7.36 -25.41
CA THR A 288 -34.68 7.44 -26.66
C THR A 288 -35.78 8.47 -26.45
N PRO A 289 -35.67 9.68 -27.02
CA PRO A 289 -36.69 10.72 -26.90
C PRO A 289 -38.05 10.21 -27.41
N PRO A 290 -39.12 10.31 -26.59
CA PRO A 290 -40.44 9.78 -26.95
C PRO A 290 -41.19 10.68 -27.94
N GLU A 291 -40.91 11.99 -27.93
CA GLU A 291 -41.61 13.02 -28.70
C GLU A 291 -40.60 14.07 -29.22
N ALA A 292 -41.06 14.98 -30.09
CA ALA A 292 -40.26 16.12 -30.52
C ALA A 292 -40.24 17.18 -29.41
N GLY A 293 -39.07 17.74 -29.10
CA GLY A 293 -38.87 18.52 -27.87
C GLY A 293 -37.45 19.05 -27.71
N ARG A 294 -37.15 19.58 -26.52
CA ARG A 294 -35.85 20.18 -26.19
C ARG A 294 -35.38 19.62 -24.86
N TYR A 295 -34.47 18.66 -24.92
CA TYR A 295 -34.07 17.87 -23.77
C TYR A 295 -32.78 18.39 -23.15
N TYR A 296 -32.78 18.49 -21.82
CA TYR A 296 -31.58 18.75 -21.01
C TYR A 296 -31.44 17.66 -19.95
N TYR A 297 -30.31 17.63 -19.26
CA TYR A 297 -30.06 16.65 -18.22
C TYR A 297 -29.38 17.26 -17.01
N THR A 298 -29.37 16.52 -15.91
CA THR A 298 -28.48 16.71 -14.77
C THR A 298 -27.69 15.43 -14.54
N LEU A 299 -26.47 15.55 -14.01
CA LEU A 299 -25.67 14.42 -13.53
C LEU A 299 -25.32 14.66 -12.06
N GLU A 300 -25.45 13.64 -11.23
CA GLU A 300 -25.18 13.75 -9.80
C GLU A 300 -24.50 12.49 -9.28
N ALA A 301 -23.34 12.67 -8.64
CA ALA A 301 -22.68 11.71 -7.78
C ALA A 301 -22.60 12.34 -6.39
N ALA A 302 -23.28 11.75 -5.42
CA ALA A 302 -23.78 12.42 -4.21
C ALA A 302 -22.78 13.34 -3.49
N ASP A 303 -21.56 12.85 -3.30
CA ASP A 303 -20.50 13.53 -2.54
C ASP A 303 -19.35 14.05 -3.44
N ALA A 304 -19.43 13.80 -4.75
CA ALA A 304 -18.36 14.08 -5.72
C ALA A 304 -18.65 15.27 -6.64
N PHE A 305 -19.78 15.26 -7.36
CA PHE A 305 -20.12 16.31 -8.33
C PHE A 305 -21.62 16.44 -8.61
N ASN A 306 -22.04 17.65 -8.97
CA ASN A 306 -23.40 17.96 -9.42
C ASN A 306 -23.37 18.86 -10.66
N VAL A 307 -23.72 18.29 -11.81
CA VAL A 307 -23.85 18.99 -13.09
C VAL A 307 -25.30 19.44 -13.26
N ASN A 308 -25.49 20.75 -13.10
CA ASN A 308 -26.81 21.37 -13.18
C ASN A 308 -27.29 21.53 -14.64
N ALA A 309 -28.61 21.62 -14.82
CA ALA A 309 -29.26 21.82 -16.11
C ALA A 309 -28.69 23.01 -16.91
N SER A 310 -28.37 24.11 -16.22
CA SER A 310 -27.80 25.34 -16.79
C SER A 310 -26.40 25.18 -17.38
N SER A 311 -25.68 24.11 -17.01
CA SER A 311 -24.34 23.77 -17.54
C SER A 311 -24.39 22.71 -18.65
N THR A 312 -25.55 22.14 -18.96
CA THR A 312 -25.67 21.08 -19.97
C THR A 312 -26.11 21.60 -21.34
N ASN A 313 -25.62 20.96 -22.39
CA ASN A 313 -26.04 21.25 -23.76
C ASN A 313 -27.45 20.70 -24.01
N ILE A 314 -28.28 21.44 -24.74
CA ILE A 314 -29.65 21.03 -25.08
C ILE A 314 -29.64 20.14 -26.33
N LEU A 315 -30.31 19.00 -26.25
CA LEU A 315 -30.62 18.14 -27.39
C LEU A 315 -31.96 18.56 -27.99
N ILE A 316 -31.95 19.00 -29.25
CA ILE A 316 -33.17 19.31 -29.99
C ILE A 316 -33.65 18.03 -30.69
N VAL A 317 -34.91 17.66 -30.51
CA VAL A 317 -35.50 16.49 -31.18
C VAL A 317 -36.58 16.97 -32.13
N GLU A 318 -36.43 16.60 -33.40
CA GLU A 318 -37.30 16.98 -34.51
C GLU A 318 -38.16 15.78 -34.94
N ASP A 319 -39.41 16.04 -35.37
CA ASP A 319 -40.28 14.98 -35.89
C ASP A 319 -39.66 14.24 -37.08
N SER A 320 -39.93 12.94 -37.17
CA SER A 320 -39.59 12.14 -38.35
C SER A 320 -40.53 12.46 -39.52
N THR A 321 -40.09 13.38 -40.39
CA THR A 321 -40.73 13.73 -41.68
C THR A 321 -40.71 12.59 -42.69
#